data_AF-A0A652K3U5-F1
#
_entry.id   AF-A0A652K3U5-F1
#
_cell.length_a   1.000
_cell.length_b   1.000
_cell.length_c   1.000
_cell.angle_alpha   90.00
_cell.angle_beta   90.00
_cell.angle_gamma   90.00
#
_symmetry.space_group_name_H-M   'P 1'
#
loop_
_entity.id
_entity.type
_entity.pdbx_description
1 polymer ?
#
loop_
_entity_poly.entity_id
_entity_poly.type
_entity_poly.pdbx_seq_one_letter_code
_entity_poly.pdbx_strand_id
1 'polypeptide(L)'
;MRSGSIALGAAGAALVLVLAPAAGGAYAHDGVKVTVTPSTASPGADIDIRVQGCKGTRGAAKSPAFVADAELTGRDGGGAPLFGDTTVRTRLENGTYKVSVTCDGHVHPDAGSVRVERRKPTHEPTRRPTHEPTWKPTYRPTYEPTHEPTPHASPVAPVRAGGGGTAAFAAPAAPGVAQTTSESGLGTPYTLLGLGLAAVAAVAVAFRSSRRGTADTDTGTGTGSGTE
;
A
#
# COMPACT_ATOMS: atom_id res chain seq x y z
N MET A 1 -22.06 77.63 10.08
CA MET A 1 -22.34 76.79 11.27
C MET A 1 -22.31 75.33 10.85
N ARG A 2 -21.59 74.51 11.64
CA ARG A 2 -21.52 73.02 11.64
C ARG A 2 -20.71 72.43 10.46
N SER A 3 -19.40 72.21 10.58
CA SER A 3 -18.63 71.26 11.43
C SER A 3 -18.82 69.80 11.01
N GLY A 4 -17.71 69.16 10.63
CA GLY A 4 -17.63 67.72 10.38
C GLY A 4 -16.23 67.29 9.91
N SER A 5 -15.25 67.35 10.81
CA SER A 5 -13.92 66.76 10.66
C SER A 5 -13.99 65.25 10.89
N ILE A 6 -13.42 64.44 9.99
CA ILE A 6 -13.14 63.03 10.25
C ILE A 6 -11.64 62.79 10.01
N ALA A 7 -10.94 62.60 11.12
CA ALA A 7 -9.58 62.11 11.18
C ALA A 7 -9.54 60.65 10.73
N LEU A 8 -8.68 60.32 9.76
CA LEU A 8 -8.41 58.92 9.40
C LEU A 8 -7.12 58.49 10.08
N GLY A 9 -7.29 57.72 11.15
CA GLY A 9 -6.22 57.10 11.93
C GLY A 9 -5.68 55.82 11.28
N ALA A 10 -4.44 55.52 11.64
CA ALA A 10 -3.54 54.51 11.11
C ALA A 10 -4.00 53.05 11.21
N ALA A 11 -3.44 52.20 10.34
CA ALA A 11 -3.10 50.82 10.68
C ALA A 11 -1.98 50.33 9.74
N GLY A 12 -0.73 50.43 10.18
CA GLY A 12 0.40 49.77 9.53
C GLY A 12 0.31 48.27 9.79
N ALA A 13 0.04 47.49 8.74
CA ALA A 13 0.11 46.03 8.81
C ALA A 13 1.59 45.60 8.70
N ALA A 14 2.18 45.21 9.83
CA ALA A 14 3.46 44.53 9.86
C ALA A 14 3.28 43.10 9.32
N LEU A 15 3.79 42.84 8.12
CA LEU A 15 3.75 41.53 7.49
C LEU A 15 4.89 40.67 8.08
N VAL A 16 4.58 39.82 9.06
CA VAL A 16 5.52 38.83 9.58
C VAL A 16 5.59 37.67 8.59
N LEU A 17 6.69 37.61 7.83
CA LEU A 17 6.94 36.55 6.87
C LEU A 17 7.51 35.34 7.62
N VAL A 18 6.63 34.39 7.97
CA VAL A 18 7.04 33.12 8.58
C VAL A 18 7.73 32.27 7.51
N LEU A 19 9.05 32.21 7.56
CA LEU A 19 9.85 31.24 6.81
C LEU A 19 9.61 29.85 7.41
N ALA A 20 8.71 29.10 6.78
CA ALA A 20 8.57 27.67 7.05
C ALA A 20 9.80 26.92 6.52
N PRO A 21 10.29 25.87 7.22
CA PRO A 21 11.34 25.02 6.70
C PRO A 21 10.79 24.24 5.49
N ALA A 22 11.27 24.58 4.30
CA ALA A 22 11.10 23.76 3.12
C ALA A 22 11.89 22.46 3.32
N ALA A 23 11.22 21.44 3.86
CA ALA A 23 11.74 20.09 3.86
C ALA A 23 11.85 19.61 2.40
N GLY A 24 13.09 19.50 1.93
CA GLY A 24 13.62 18.50 1.01
C GLY A 24 12.70 18.09 -0.15
N GLY A 25 13.03 18.58 -1.34
CA GLY A 25 12.24 18.38 -2.55
C GLY A 25 12.15 16.95 -3.08
N ALA A 26 11.30 16.80 -4.09
CA ALA A 26 11.48 15.86 -5.18
C ALA A 26 10.55 16.27 -6.33
N TYR A 27 11.16 16.60 -7.45
CA TYR A 27 10.50 16.72 -8.74
C TYR A 27 9.89 15.37 -9.11
N ALA A 28 8.57 15.32 -9.26
CA ALA A 28 7.90 14.25 -10.00
C ALA A 28 7.42 14.87 -11.31
N HIS A 29 8.28 14.83 -12.34
CA HIS A 29 7.90 15.30 -13.67
C HIS A 29 7.00 14.30 -14.43
N ASP A 30 6.73 13.12 -13.86
CA ASP A 30 5.94 12.04 -14.51
C ASP A 30 4.66 11.61 -13.75
N GLY A 31 4.26 12.30 -12.68
CA GLY A 31 3.02 11.99 -11.94
C GLY A 31 3.00 10.66 -11.17
N VAL A 32 4.02 9.81 -11.33
CA VAL A 32 4.19 8.56 -10.58
C VAL A 32 4.86 8.82 -9.24
N LYS A 33 4.25 8.33 -8.15
CA LYS A 33 4.72 8.51 -6.77
C LYS A 33 4.86 7.18 -6.04
N VAL A 34 6.01 6.95 -5.43
CA VAL A 34 6.29 5.78 -4.59
C VAL A 34 6.24 6.16 -3.11
N THR A 35 5.62 5.32 -2.30
CA THR A 35 5.61 5.39 -0.83
C THR A 35 6.15 4.07 -0.30
N VAL A 36 7.17 4.14 0.56
CA VAL A 36 7.80 2.98 1.20
C VAL A 36 7.44 2.97 2.68
N THR A 37 7.00 1.82 3.19
CA THR A 37 6.62 1.62 4.59
C THR A 37 7.39 0.44 5.18
N PRO A 38 8.19 0.64 6.24
CA PRO A 38 8.59 1.92 6.81
C PRO A 38 9.49 2.72 5.87
N SER A 39 9.46 4.06 5.98
CA SER A 39 10.33 4.94 5.18
C SER A 39 11.81 4.85 5.59
N THR A 40 12.09 4.33 6.79
CA THR A 40 13.43 4.01 7.29
C THR A 40 13.47 2.55 7.73
N ALA A 41 14.36 1.76 7.11
CA ALA A 41 14.48 0.33 7.31
C ALA A 41 15.91 -0.05 7.71
N SER A 42 16.08 -1.13 8.47
CA SER A 42 17.41 -1.70 8.72
C SER A 42 17.78 -2.72 7.64
N PRO A 43 19.08 -2.97 7.39
CA PRO A 43 19.50 -4.02 6.48
C PRO A 43 18.87 -5.38 6.88
N GLY A 44 18.23 -6.06 5.93
CA GLY A 44 17.48 -7.29 6.17
C GLY A 44 16.03 -7.12 6.60
N ALA A 45 15.52 -5.89 6.73
CA ALA A 45 14.11 -5.66 7.04
C ALA A 45 13.23 -5.80 5.79
N ASP A 46 12.01 -6.29 6.01
CA ASP A 46 10.95 -6.27 5.00
C ASP A 46 10.28 -4.90 4.95
N ILE A 47 9.94 -4.47 3.74
CA ILE A 47 9.30 -3.18 3.47
C ILE A 47 8.15 -3.37 2.48
N ASP A 48 7.09 -2.61 2.69
CA ASP A 48 5.98 -2.47 1.75
C ASP A 48 6.21 -1.29 0.81
N ILE A 49 5.87 -1.49 -0.45
CA ILE A 49 5.96 -0.50 -1.51
C ILE A 49 4.57 -0.25 -2.06
N ARG A 50 4.15 1.02 -2.05
CA ARG A 50 2.92 1.50 -2.67
C ARG A 50 3.25 2.49 -3.78
N VAL A 51 2.74 2.24 -4.97
CA VAL A 51 2.95 3.11 -6.14
C VAL A 51 1.62 3.69 -6.60
N GLN A 52 1.60 4.98 -6.89
CA GLN A 52 0.45 5.71 -7.43
C GLN A 52 0.82 6.36 -8.75
N GLY A 53 -0.15 6.51 -9.67
CA GLY A 53 0.03 7.18 -10.96
C GLY A 53 0.23 6.26 -12.15
N CYS A 54 0.39 4.94 -11.94
CA CYS A 54 0.39 3.95 -13.03
C CYS A 54 -1.05 3.70 -13.52
N LYS A 55 -1.24 3.56 -14.83
CA LYS A 55 -2.54 3.27 -15.47
C LYS A 55 -2.85 1.77 -15.45
N GLY A 56 -1.84 0.93 -15.66
CA GLY A 56 -1.94 -0.52 -15.66
C GLY A 56 -2.09 -1.11 -14.25
N THR A 57 -2.27 -2.43 -14.20
CA THR A 57 -2.46 -3.18 -12.94
C THR A 57 -1.22 -3.94 -12.50
N ARG A 58 -0.12 -3.85 -13.26
CA ARG A 58 1.16 -4.52 -12.96
C ARG A 58 2.32 -3.56 -13.16
N GLY A 59 3.39 -3.78 -12.42
CA GLY A 59 4.65 -3.08 -12.56
C GLY A 59 5.77 -3.74 -11.77
N ALA A 60 6.95 -3.13 -11.77
CA ALA A 60 8.07 -3.56 -10.95
C ALA A 60 8.79 -2.35 -10.36
N ALA A 61 9.13 -2.39 -9.07
CA ALA A 61 9.99 -1.40 -8.43
C ALA A 61 11.41 -1.95 -8.29
N LYS A 62 12.40 -1.16 -8.73
CA LYS A 62 13.82 -1.51 -8.67
C LYS A 62 14.57 -0.55 -7.78
N SER A 63 15.49 -1.10 -6.99
CA SER A 63 16.43 -0.30 -6.21
C SER A 63 17.69 -1.11 -5.93
N PRO A 64 18.88 -0.48 -5.90
CA PRO A 64 20.09 -1.12 -5.38
C PRO A 64 19.94 -1.59 -3.92
N ALA A 65 18.94 -1.08 -3.19
CA ALA A 65 18.66 -1.52 -1.82
C ALA A 65 17.90 -2.85 -1.73
N PHE A 66 17.26 -3.32 -2.80
CA PHE A 66 16.37 -4.49 -2.73
C PHE A 66 17.12 -5.78 -3.04
N VAL A 67 16.77 -6.86 -2.34
CA VAL A 67 17.33 -8.20 -2.63
C VAL A 67 16.93 -8.63 -4.05
N ALA A 68 15.68 -8.39 -4.42
CA ALA A 68 15.11 -8.58 -5.74
C ALA A 68 14.20 -7.40 -6.12
N ASP A 69 13.95 -7.23 -7.41
CA ASP A 69 12.94 -6.28 -7.88
C ASP A 69 11.58 -6.61 -7.24
N ALA A 70 10.89 -5.60 -6.71
CA ALA A 70 9.58 -5.79 -6.09
C ALA A 70 8.51 -5.83 -7.17
N GLU A 71 7.82 -6.95 -7.30
CA GLU A 71 6.68 -7.06 -8.21
C GLU A 71 5.49 -6.30 -7.64
N LEU A 72 4.87 -5.47 -8.48
CA LEU A 72 3.78 -4.60 -8.07
C LEU A 72 2.49 -5.06 -8.74
N THR A 73 1.43 -5.20 -7.95
CA THR A 73 0.10 -5.56 -8.42
C THR A 73 -0.94 -4.59 -7.90
N GLY A 74 -1.89 -4.25 -8.76
CA GLY A 74 -3.00 -3.36 -8.45
C GLY A 74 -4.33 -4.06 -8.64
N ARG A 75 -5.37 -3.43 -8.10
CA ARG A 75 -6.74 -3.86 -8.35
C ARG A 75 -7.10 -3.69 -9.82
N ASP A 76 -7.95 -4.58 -10.34
CA ASP A 76 -8.54 -4.44 -11.67
C ASP A 76 -9.27 -3.10 -11.83
N GLY A 77 -9.29 -2.59 -13.06
CA GLY A 77 -9.93 -1.32 -13.42
C GLY A 77 -8.97 -0.15 -13.71
N GLY A 78 -7.66 -0.34 -13.52
CA GLY A 78 -6.63 0.64 -13.87
C GLY A 78 -6.62 1.88 -12.99
N GLY A 79 -5.45 2.52 -12.85
CA GLY A 79 -5.29 3.73 -12.03
C GLY A 79 -5.38 3.54 -10.50
N ALA A 80 -5.71 2.33 -10.04
CA ALA A 80 -5.58 1.97 -8.64
C ALA A 80 -4.09 1.94 -8.22
N PRO A 81 -3.78 2.22 -6.95
CA PRO A 81 -2.42 2.07 -6.46
C PRO A 81 -1.94 0.63 -6.62
N LEU A 82 -0.69 0.47 -7.04
CA LEU A 82 0.00 -0.81 -7.07
C LEU A 82 0.69 -1.05 -5.73
N PHE A 83 0.74 -2.30 -5.31
CA PHE A 83 1.35 -2.74 -4.07
C PHE A 83 2.29 -3.92 -4.33
N GLY A 84 3.34 -3.97 -3.55
CA GLY A 84 4.24 -5.11 -3.46
C GLY A 84 5.13 -4.96 -2.23
N ASP A 85 5.82 -6.02 -1.89
CA ASP A 85 6.78 -6.06 -0.79
C ASP A 85 8.16 -6.48 -1.29
N THR A 86 9.19 -6.17 -0.50
CA THR A 86 10.55 -6.64 -0.76
C THR A 86 11.38 -6.59 0.51
N THR A 87 12.52 -7.28 0.50
CA THR A 87 13.48 -7.26 1.60
C THR A 87 14.66 -6.36 1.24
N VAL A 88 15.09 -5.55 2.20
CA VAL A 88 16.29 -4.71 2.09
C VAL A 88 17.55 -5.57 2.22
N ARG A 89 18.54 -5.37 1.35
CA ARG A 89 19.81 -6.12 1.39
C ARG A 89 20.55 -5.93 2.72
N THR A 90 21.14 -6.99 3.23
CA THR A 90 21.83 -7.02 4.54
C THR A 90 23.19 -6.31 4.56
N ARG A 91 23.84 -6.18 3.39
CA ARG A 91 25.17 -5.57 3.22
C ARG A 91 25.13 -4.11 2.75
N LEU A 92 24.00 -3.43 2.90
CA LEU A 92 23.92 -2.01 2.58
C LEU A 92 24.59 -1.17 3.65
N GLU A 93 25.14 -0.06 3.19
CA GLU A 93 25.60 1.04 4.02
C GLU A 93 24.41 1.89 4.47
N ASN A 94 24.64 2.75 5.46
CA ASN A 94 23.62 3.70 5.85
C ASN A 94 23.49 4.76 4.76
N GLY A 95 22.26 5.04 4.30
CA GLY A 95 22.06 6.00 3.22
C GLY A 95 20.64 6.01 2.67
N THR A 96 20.41 6.92 1.71
CA THR A 96 19.14 7.03 0.99
C THR A 96 19.29 6.39 -0.38
N TYR A 97 18.49 5.37 -0.65
CA TYR A 97 18.51 4.64 -1.91
C TYR A 97 17.28 5.00 -2.74
N LYS A 98 17.51 5.36 -4.00
CA LYS A 98 16.45 5.70 -4.94
C LYS A 98 15.69 4.46 -5.39
N VAL A 99 14.40 4.63 -5.62
CA VAL A 99 13.51 3.60 -6.15
C VAL A 99 13.00 4.06 -7.50
N SER A 100 13.28 3.28 -8.54
CA SER A 100 12.68 3.46 -9.87
C SER A 100 11.53 2.48 -10.04
N VAL A 101 10.53 2.88 -10.81
CA VAL A 101 9.38 2.02 -11.12
C VAL A 101 9.26 1.84 -12.61
N THR A 102 9.02 0.61 -13.05
CA THR A 102 8.60 0.30 -14.41
C THR A 102 7.12 -0.05 -14.38
N CYS A 103 6.29 0.78 -15.01
CA CYS A 103 4.87 0.49 -15.22
C CYS A 103 4.44 1.08 -16.56
N ASP A 104 3.34 0.56 -17.13
CA ASP A 104 2.81 1.02 -18.43
C ASP A 104 3.82 0.98 -19.60
N GLY A 105 4.85 0.15 -19.50
CA GLY A 105 5.93 0.06 -20.50
C GLY A 105 7.00 1.14 -20.40
N HIS A 106 6.92 2.04 -19.42
CA HIS A 106 7.86 3.13 -19.19
C HIS A 106 8.60 2.99 -17.86
N VAL A 107 9.83 3.50 -17.82
CA VAL A 107 10.62 3.60 -16.59
C VAL A 107 10.45 5.00 -16.02
N HIS A 108 10.03 5.06 -14.75
CA HIS A 108 9.93 6.26 -13.94
C HIS A 108 11.10 6.27 -12.95
N PRO A 109 12.23 6.92 -13.29
CA PRO A 109 13.34 7.05 -12.37
C PRO A 109 12.97 7.99 -11.22
N ASP A 110 13.67 7.83 -10.08
CA ASP A 110 13.54 8.73 -8.93
C ASP A 110 12.12 8.93 -8.37
N ALA A 111 11.22 7.96 -8.60
CA ALA A 111 9.81 8.03 -8.18
C ALA A 111 9.62 7.95 -6.65
N GLY A 112 10.67 7.56 -5.92
CA GLY A 112 10.77 7.66 -4.47
C GLY A 112 12.12 7.22 -3.93
N SER A 113 12.21 7.06 -2.61
CA SER A 113 13.41 6.57 -1.94
C SER A 113 13.09 5.81 -0.66
N VAL A 114 14.03 4.95 -0.24
CA VAL A 114 14.05 4.29 1.06
C VAL A 114 15.32 4.69 1.80
N ARG A 115 15.21 4.97 3.10
CA ARG A 115 16.37 5.24 3.95
C ARG A 115 16.78 3.97 4.68
N VAL A 116 18.04 3.60 4.55
CA VAL A 116 18.60 2.44 5.25
C VAL A 116 19.45 2.93 6.40
N GLU A 117 19.13 2.46 7.61
CA GLU A 117 19.86 2.79 8.83
C GLU A 117 20.09 1.53 9.66
N ARG A 118 21.35 1.20 9.93
CA ARG A 118 21.73 0.14 10.86
C ARG A 118 21.43 0.61 12.28
N ARG A 119 20.37 0.05 12.88
CA ARG A 119 20.14 0.22 14.32
C ARG A 119 21.30 -0.40 15.07
N LYS A 120 21.94 0.39 15.92
CA LYS A 120 22.87 -0.13 16.93
C LYS A 120 22.03 -0.96 17.89
N PRO A 121 22.29 -2.28 18.06
CA PRO A 121 21.54 -3.07 19.03
C PRO A 121 21.69 -2.40 20.40
N THR A 122 20.58 -1.97 20.97
CA THR A 122 20.52 -1.28 22.26
C THR A 122 20.58 -2.26 23.43
N HIS A 123 20.63 -3.58 23.14
CA HIS A 123 21.05 -4.58 24.11
C HIS A 123 22.56 -4.73 24.03
N GLU A 124 23.24 -4.06 24.97
CA GLU A 124 24.54 -4.52 25.43
C GLU A 124 24.39 -6.01 25.80
N PRO A 125 25.25 -6.93 25.31
CA PRO A 125 25.18 -8.33 25.69
C PRO A 125 25.38 -8.46 27.20
N THR A 126 24.30 -8.46 27.98
CA THR A 126 24.36 -8.33 29.45
C THR A 126 24.78 -9.62 30.14
N ARG A 127 25.41 -10.57 29.46
CA ARG A 127 25.89 -11.80 30.09
C ARG A 127 27.23 -12.19 29.48
N ARG A 128 28.30 -11.74 30.13
CA ARG A 128 29.44 -12.64 30.37
C ARG A 128 28.83 -13.92 30.97
N PRO A 129 28.90 -15.09 30.32
CA PRO A 129 28.37 -16.31 30.90
C PRO A 129 29.05 -16.49 32.27
N THR A 130 28.30 -16.27 33.34
CA THR A 130 28.79 -16.39 34.72
C THR A 130 28.82 -17.85 35.17
N HIS A 131 28.31 -18.76 34.33
CA HIS A 131 28.52 -20.18 34.50
C HIS A 131 29.79 -20.59 33.77
N GLU A 132 30.88 -20.71 34.53
CA GLU A 132 31.93 -21.65 34.20
C GLU A 132 31.26 -23.03 34.02
N PRO A 133 31.45 -23.74 32.89
CA PRO A 133 30.88 -25.07 32.72
C PRO A 133 31.53 -26.00 33.76
N THR A 134 30.86 -26.21 34.89
CA THR A 134 31.33 -27.06 36.00
C THR A 134 31.27 -28.55 35.65
N TRP A 135 30.79 -28.92 34.47
CA TRP A 135 30.71 -30.32 34.03
C TRP A 135 32.07 -30.79 33.53
N LYS A 136 32.92 -31.29 34.43
CA LYS A 136 33.99 -32.22 34.06
C LYS A 136 33.35 -33.42 33.35
N PRO A 137 33.70 -33.74 32.10
CA PRO A 137 33.23 -34.96 31.47
C PRO A 137 33.77 -36.16 32.26
N THR A 138 32.89 -36.88 32.97
CA THR A 138 33.26 -38.09 33.72
C THR A 138 32.98 -39.36 32.90
N TYR A 139 32.88 -39.23 31.57
CA TYR A 139 32.72 -40.40 30.71
C TYR A 139 34.10 -40.91 30.28
N ARG A 140 34.62 -41.89 31.03
CA ARG A 140 35.72 -42.73 30.59
C ARG A 140 35.09 -43.83 29.71
N PRO A 141 35.31 -43.86 28.38
CA PRO A 141 34.78 -44.93 27.56
C PRO A 141 35.44 -46.24 28.00
N THR A 142 34.64 -47.16 28.55
CA THR A 142 35.07 -48.54 28.77
C THR A 142 34.42 -49.36 27.66
N TYR A 143 35.02 -49.29 26.47
CA TYR A 143 34.72 -50.24 25.39
C TYR A 143 36.06 -50.69 24.83
N GLU A 144 36.48 -51.86 25.29
CA GLU A 144 37.52 -52.66 24.67
C GLU A 144 36.89 -53.30 23.42
N PRO A 145 37.32 -52.98 22.19
CA PRO A 145 36.71 -53.55 21.01
C PRO A 145 37.28 -54.95 20.78
N THR A 146 36.61 -55.96 21.32
CA THR A 146 36.76 -57.35 20.87
C THR A 146 35.67 -57.64 19.85
N HIS A 147 35.85 -57.26 18.59
CA HIS A 147 35.11 -57.91 17.50
C HIS A 147 35.92 -57.88 16.21
N GLU A 148 36.41 -59.08 15.88
CA GLU A 148 36.99 -59.48 14.61
C GLU A 148 35.96 -59.26 13.47
N PRO A 149 36.34 -58.62 12.35
CA PRO A 149 35.39 -58.31 11.27
C PRO A 149 35.12 -59.56 10.42
N THR A 150 33.87 -60.03 10.42
CA THR A 150 33.38 -61.06 9.47
C THR A 150 32.56 -60.43 8.34
N PRO A 151 32.62 -60.96 7.10
CA PRO A 151 32.18 -60.24 5.90
C PRO A 151 30.68 -60.35 5.60
N HIS A 152 30.26 -59.37 4.81
CA HIS A 152 28.92 -58.90 4.42
C HIS A 152 27.90 -59.95 3.92
N ALA A 153 26.62 -59.69 4.21
CA ALA A 153 25.48 -60.02 3.35
C ALA A 153 24.36 -58.99 3.56
N SER A 154 24.19 -58.05 2.62
CA SER A 154 23.05 -57.12 2.61
C SER A 154 21.77 -57.80 2.12
N PRO A 155 20.62 -57.45 2.71
CA PRO A 155 19.41 -57.27 1.93
C PRO A 155 18.88 -55.84 2.05
N VAL A 156 18.83 -55.14 0.92
CA VAL A 156 18.10 -53.90 0.73
C VAL A 156 16.61 -54.22 0.77
N ALA A 157 15.87 -53.65 1.74
CA ALA A 157 14.42 -53.66 1.72
C ALA A 157 13.92 -52.48 0.87
N PRO A 158 13.11 -52.70 -0.19
CA PRO A 158 12.51 -51.61 -0.95
C PRO A 158 11.46 -50.89 -0.10
N VAL A 159 11.68 -49.61 0.17
CA VAL A 159 10.64 -48.73 0.71
C VAL A 159 9.59 -48.46 -0.38
N ARG A 160 8.33 -48.73 -0.06
CA ARG A 160 7.18 -48.39 -0.89
C ARG A 160 7.08 -46.88 -1.05
N ALA A 161 7.33 -46.38 -2.25
CA ALA A 161 6.75 -45.13 -2.71
C ALA A 161 5.26 -45.36 -3.00
N GLY A 162 4.40 -45.21 -1.99
CA GLY A 162 2.99 -44.87 -2.20
C GLY A 162 2.89 -43.34 -2.24
N GLY A 163 2.18 -42.68 -3.14
CA GLY A 163 1.05 -43.10 -3.96
C GLY A 163 0.08 -41.92 -3.96
N GLY A 164 -0.17 -41.33 -5.14
CA GLY A 164 -0.84 -40.05 -5.30
C GLY A 164 -2.27 -40.00 -4.78
N GLY A 165 -2.62 -38.87 -4.16
CA GLY A 165 -4.00 -38.46 -3.89
C GLY A 165 -4.40 -37.32 -4.81
N THR A 166 -4.78 -37.66 -6.04
CA THR A 166 -5.51 -36.76 -6.94
C THR A 166 -6.90 -36.50 -6.35
N ALA A 167 -7.11 -35.33 -5.75
CA ALA A 167 -8.47 -34.86 -5.48
C ALA A 167 -9.08 -34.42 -6.81
N ALA A 168 -10.16 -35.12 -7.18
CA ALA A 168 -10.88 -34.92 -8.42
C ALA A 168 -11.46 -33.50 -8.52
N PHE A 169 -11.34 -32.95 -9.72
CA PHE A 169 -12.16 -31.85 -10.20
C PHE A 169 -13.66 -32.19 -10.04
N ALA A 170 -14.40 -31.29 -9.41
CA ALA A 170 -15.83 -31.17 -9.62
C ALA A 170 -16.14 -29.67 -9.88
N ALA A 171 -16.42 -29.36 -11.13
CA ALA A 171 -17.03 -28.11 -11.57
C ALA A 171 -18.52 -28.37 -11.91
N PRO A 172 -19.30 -27.34 -12.26
CA PRO A 172 -20.26 -26.64 -11.40
C PRO A 172 -21.73 -27.04 -11.66
N ALA A 173 -22.62 -26.72 -10.72
CA ALA A 173 -24.07 -26.74 -10.94
C ALA A 173 -24.64 -25.29 -10.91
N ALA A 174 -25.63 -25.09 -11.79
CA ALA A 174 -26.21 -23.88 -12.34
C ALA A 174 -27.01 -22.97 -11.35
N PRO A 175 -27.49 -21.79 -11.79
CA PRO A 175 -27.92 -20.68 -10.95
C PRO A 175 -29.41 -20.72 -10.59
N GLY A 176 -29.76 -20.07 -9.48
CA GLY A 176 -31.12 -19.61 -9.22
C GLY A 176 -31.69 -20.01 -7.86
N VAL A 177 -31.36 -19.25 -6.81
CA VAL A 177 -32.32 -18.97 -5.73
C VAL A 177 -31.95 -17.65 -5.07
N ALA A 178 -32.93 -16.76 -4.98
CA ALA A 178 -32.85 -15.49 -4.29
C ALA A 178 -32.55 -15.68 -2.80
N GLN A 179 -31.67 -14.86 -2.23
CA GLN A 179 -31.57 -14.70 -0.78
C GLN A 179 -32.10 -13.33 -0.41
N THR A 180 -33.36 -13.32 0.02
CA THR A 180 -33.99 -12.22 0.74
C THR A 180 -33.32 -12.05 2.11
N THR A 181 -32.88 -10.83 2.37
CA THR A 181 -32.85 -10.15 3.68
C THR A 181 -32.88 -11.04 4.92
N SER A 182 -31.73 -11.21 5.56
CA SER A 182 -31.67 -11.41 7.01
C SER A 182 -31.05 -10.16 7.63
N GLU A 183 -31.93 -9.38 8.21
CA GLU A 183 -31.61 -8.31 9.14
C GLU A 183 -31.26 -8.97 10.49
N SER A 184 -30.01 -8.83 10.94
CA SER A 184 -29.57 -8.77 12.35
C SER A 184 -28.08 -9.07 12.44
N GLY A 185 -27.27 -8.03 12.48
CA GLY A 185 -25.83 -8.12 12.69
C GLY A 185 -25.21 -6.73 12.74
N LEU A 186 -25.34 -6.07 13.89
CA LEU A 186 -24.67 -4.81 14.22
C LEU A 186 -23.17 -4.89 13.91
N GLY A 187 -22.68 -3.93 13.12
CA GLY A 187 -21.26 -3.59 13.08
C GLY A 187 -20.72 -3.37 11.68
N THR A 188 -21.24 -2.42 10.91
CA THR A 188 -20.75 -2.19 9.55
C THR A 188 -20.89 -0.72 9.13
N PRO A 189 -19.81 -0.03 8.74
CA PRO A 189 -19.79 1.40 8.34
C PRO A 189 -20.51 1.71 7.01
N TYR A 190 -21.36 0.81 6.52
CA TYR A 190 -21.95 0.85 5.18
C TYR A 190 -23.34 1.50 5.11
N THR A 191 -23.91 1.90 6.25
CA THR A 191 -25.19 2.65 6.28
C THR A 191 -25.04 4.08 5.74
N LEU A 192 -23.84 4.67 5.79
CA LEU A 192 -23.59 6.02 5.27
C LEU A 192 -23.47 6.05 3.74
N LEU A 193 -23.03 4.97 3.10
CA LEU A 193 -22.98 4.86 1.63
C LEU A 193 -24.38 4.73 1.01
N GLY A 194 -25.30 4.04 1.70
CA GLY A 194 -26.69 3.90 1.24
C GLY A 194 -27.47 5.22 1.22
N LEU A 195 -27.27 6.07 2.24
CA LEU A 195 -27.94 7.37 2.32
C LEU A 195 -27.34 8.41 1.36
N GLY A 196 -26.02 8.32 1.09
CA GLY A 196 -25.34 9.19 0.13
C GLY A 196 -25.83 9.04 -1.32
N LEU A 197 -26.09 7.80 -1.77
CA LEU A 197 -26.55 7.55 -3.15
C LEU A 197 -27.98 8.07 -3.41
N ALA A 198 -28.85 8.06 -2.41
CA ALA A 198 -30.22 8.58 -2.54
C ALA A 198 -30.24 10.11 -2.73
N ALA A 199 -29.36 10.85 -2.05
CA ALA A 199 -29.25 12.31 -2.17
C ALA A 199 -28.71 12.74 -3.56
N VAL A 200 -27.74 12.01 -4.11
CA VAL A 200 -27.17 12.30 -5.45
C VAL A 200 -28.21 12.10 -6.56
N ALA A 201 -29.06 11.07 -6.44
CA ALA A 201 -30.14 10.83 -7.40
C ALA A 201 -31.16 11.98 -7.43
N ALA A 202 -31.54 12.53 -6.28
CA ALA A 202 -32.47 13.66 -6.20
C ALA A 202 -31.90 14.93 -6.86
N VAL A 203 -30.61 15.22 -6.65
CA VAL A 203 -29.93 16.38 -7.27
C VAL A 203 -29.81 16.21 -8.79
N ALA A 204 -29.50 15.01 -9.28
CA ALA A 204 -29.43 14.74 -10.71
C ALA A 204 -30.79 14.89 -11.41
N VAL A 205 -31.88 14.46 -10.76
CA VAL A 205 -33.24 14.63 -11.30
C VAL A 205 -33.64 16.10 -11.34
N ALA A 206 -33.34 16.88 -10.29
CA ALA A 206 -33.60 18.33 -10.26
C ALA A 206 -32.77 19.10 -11.31
N PHE A 207 -31.52 18.72 -11.55
CA PHE A 207 -30.69 19.34 -12.59
C PHE A 207 -31.12 18.97 -14.00
N ARG A 208 -31.73 17.78 -14.18
CA ARG A 208 -32.26 17.35 -15.47
C ARG A 208 -33.62 17.96 -15.78
N SER A 209 -34.44 18.27 -14.77
CA SER A 209 -35.70 18.99 -14.95
C SER A 209 -35.47 20.48 -15.26
N SER A 210 -34.48 21.13 -14.64
CA SER A 210 -34.15 22.53 -14.96
C SER A 210 -33.65 22.70 -16.40
N ARG A 211 -32.87 21.75 -16.91
CA ARG A 211 -32.44 21.74 -18.32
C ARG A 211 -33.58 21.49 -19.31
N ARG A 212 -34.69 20.87 -18.88
CA ARG A 212 -35.90 20.71 -19.72
C ARG A 212 -36.86 21.89 -19.61
N GLY A 213 -36.89 22.57 -18.47
CA GLY A 213 -37.75 23.74 -18.24
C GLY A 213 -37.36 24.97 -19.08
N THR A 214 -36.12 25.05 -19.58
CA THR A 214 -35.67 26.13 -20.46
C THR A 214 -36.04 25.94 -21.94
N ALA A 215 -36.82 24.91 -22.28
CA ALA A 215 -37.29 24.67 -23.65
C ALA A 215 -38.77 25.03 -23.88
N ASP A 216 -39.46 25.60 -22.88
CA ASP A 216 -40.85 26.06 -23.01
C ASP A 216 -40.99 27.47 -22.41
N THR A 217 -40.38 28.45 -23.08
CA THR A 217 -40.73 29.87 -22.90
C THR A 217 -40.46 30.60 -24.21
N ASP A 218 -41.05 30.10 -25.28
CA ASP A 218 -41.37 30.95 -26.41
C ASP A 218 -42.51 30.29 -27.18
N THR A 219 -43.74 30.76 -26.94
CA THR A 219 -44.80 30.92 -27.95
C THR A 219 -46.09 31.35 -27.26
N GLY A 220 -46.47 32.61 -27.47
CA GLY A 220 -47.85 32.96 -27.76
C GLY A 220 -48.66 33.61 -26.64
N THR A 221 -48.78 34.93 -26.68
CA THR A 221 -50.10 35.58 -26.74
C THR A 221 -49.98 36.97 -27.36
N GLY A 222 -50.57 37.14 -28.54
CA GLY A 222 -50.85 38.47 -29.09
C GLY A 222 -52.03 39.12 -28.37
N THR A 223 -52.25 40.41 -28.65
CA THR A 223 -53.46 41.01 -29.27
C THR A 223 -53.71 42.43 -28.75
N GLY A 224 -53.89 43.38 -29.69
CA GLY A 224 -54.61 44.66 -29.52
C GLY A 224 -53.82 45.77 -28.82
N SER A 225 -53.97 47.07 -29.10
CA SER A 225 -54.94 47.81 -29.92
C SER A 225 -54.64 49.31 -29.76
N GLY A 226 -54.80 50.13 -30.80
CA GLY A 226 -55.36 51.49 -30.68
C GLY A 226 -54.43 52.71 -30.84
N THR A 227 -54.91 53.62 -31.72
CA THR A 227 -54.78 55.11 -31.74
C THR A 227 -53.37 55.68 -31.99
N GLU A 228 -53.14 56.64 -32.89
CA GLU A 228 -53.93 57.67 -33.58
C GLU A 228 -53.21 58.03 -34.90
#